data_AF-M5DZR8-F1
#
_entry.id   AF-M5DZR8-F1
#
_cell.length_a   1.000
_cell.length_b   1.000
_cell.length_c   1.000
_cell.angle_alpha   90.00
_cell.angle_beta   90.00
_cell.angle_gamma   90.00
#
_symmetry.space_group_name_H-M   'P 1'
#
loop_
_entity.id
_entity.type
_entity.pdbx_description
1 polymer ?
#
loop_
_entity_poly.entity_id
_entity_poly.type
_entity_poly.pdbx_seq_one_letter_code
_entity_poly.pdbx_strand_id
1 'polypeptide(L)'
;MNFIFLSPYFPNNFYNFCVGLKEAGINVLAIGDLAYDELRAELKDSLTEYYRVDNMEDYSQMQKACGYFTYKYGKIDRIESNNEYWLETDARLRKDFNVKGLKIDDIEAMKYKSKMKEVLIKQV
;
A
#
# COMPACT_ATOMS: atom_id res chain seq x y z
N MET A 1 14.93 4.94 -0.35
CA MET A 1 13.54 5.01 -0.85
C MET A 1 12.63 4.48 0.24
N ASN A 2 11.60 5.23 0.62
CA ASN A 2 10.62 4.83 1.63
C ASN A 2 9.41 4.21 0.93
N PHE A 3 9.18 2.91 1.14
CA PHE A 3 8.11 2.15 0.52
C PHE A 3 7.14 1.69 1.59
N ILE A 4 5.87 2.11 1.48
CA ILE A 4 4.80 1.61 2.34
C ILE A 4 4.14 0.39 1.71
N PHE A 5 4.11 -0.72 2.45
CA PHE A 5 3.39 -1.93 2.07
C PHE A 5 2.18 -2.16 2.97
N LEU A 6 0.98 -2.26 2.39
CA LEU A 6 -0.25 -2.50 3.15
C LEU A 6 -0.56 -3.99 3.23
N SER A 7 -0.99 -4.47 4.41
CA SER A 7 -1.43 -5.86 4.63
C SER A 7 -0.42 -6.92 4.13
N PRO A 8 0.86 -6.88 4.55
CA PRO A 8 1.91 -7.73 3.98
C PRO A 8 1.81 -9.23 4.32
N TYR A 9 0.93 -9.61 5.25
CA TYR A 9 0.72 -11.01 5.68
C TYR A 9 -0.38 -11.73 4.89
N PHE A 10 -1.18 -11.03 4.09
CA PHE A 10 -2.28 -11.63 3.35
C PHE A 10 -2.31 -11.17 1.88
N PRO A 11 -2.40 -12.12 0.92
CA PRO A 11 -2.27 -13.57 1.06
C PRO A 11 -0.93 -14.03 1.65
N ASN A 12 -0.87 -15.27 2.15
CA ASN A 12 0.24 -15.78 2.97
C ASN A 12 1.64 -15.72 2.33
N ASN A 13 1.73 -15.51 1.01
CA ASN A 13 2.97 -15.38 0.26
C ASN A 13 3.40 -13.93 0.01
N PHE A 14 2.61 -12.92 0.41
CA PHE A 14 2.89 -11.52 0.12
C PHE A 14 4.08 -10.95 0.88
N TYR A 15 4.46 -11.57 2.01
CA TYR A 15 5.66 -11.18 2.74
C TYR A 15 6.93 -11.28 1.85
N ASN A 16 6.94 -12.14 0.82
CA ASN A 16 8.05 -12.25 -0.12
C ASN A 16 8.31 -10.93 -0.88
N PHE A 17 7.30 -10.09 -1.09
CA PHE A 17 7.51 -8.75 -1.65
C PHE A 17 8.33 -7.88 -0.69
N CYS A 18 8.00 -7.92 0.61
CA CYS A 18 8.75 -7.17 1.63
C CYS A 18 10.20 -7.67 1.71
N VAL A 19 10.42 -8.99 1.65
CA VAL A 19 11.76 -9.60 1.60
C VAL A 19 12.55 -9.08 0.39
N GLY A 20 11.99 -9.19 -0.82
CA GLY A 20 12.68 -8.72 -2.04
C GLY A 20 12.95 -7.21 -2.05
N LEU A 21 12.04 -6.40 -1.50
CA LEU A 21 12.26 -4.96 -1.34
C LEU A 21 13.42 -4.68 -0.37
N LYS A 22 13.49 -5.41 0.75
CA LYS A 22 14.59 -5.27 1.72
C LYS A 22 15.93 -5.66 1.12
N GLU A 23 15.99 -6.77 0.38
CA GLU A 23 17.19 -7.24 -0.32
C GLU A 23 17.67 -6.23 -1.36
N ALA A 24 16.75 -5.48 -1.98
CA ALA A 24 17.06 -4.37 -2.88
C ALA A 24 17.50 -3.08 -2.15
N GLY A 25 17.65 -3.09 -0.83
CA GLY A 25 18.10 -1.94 -0.03
C GLY A 25 17.02 -0.87 0.19
N ILE A 26 15.74 -1.23 0.07
CA ILE A 26 14.61 -0.30 0.24
C ILE A 26 14.20 -0.26 1.72
N ASN A 27 13.79 0.92 2.20
CA ASN A 27 13.20 1.07 3.52
C ASN A 27 11.74 0.62 3.46
N VAL A 28 11.46 -0.60 3.88
CA VAL A 28 10.12 -1.20 3.88
C VAL A 28 9.38 -0.81 5.17
N LEU A 29 8.29 -0.06 5.02
CA LEU A 29 7.43 0.38 6.12
C LEU A 29 6.07 -0.31 5.94
N ALA A 30 5.62 -1.10 6.90
CA ALA A 30 4.38 -1.85 6.74
C ALA A 30 3.25 -1.28 7.60
N ILE A 31 2.03 -1.35 7.07
CA ILE A 31 0.79 -1.05 7.80
C ILE A 31 -0.10 -2.28 7.74
N GLY A 32 -0.64 -2.70 8.89
CA GLY A 32 -1.52 -3.85 9.00
C GLY A 32 -2.37 -3.81 10.26
N ASP A 33 -3.37 -4.69 10.35
CA ASP A 33 -4.18 -4.88 11.56
C ASP A 33 -3.77 -6.10 12.40
N LEU A 34 -2.96 -7.02 11.83
CA LEU A 34 -2.47 -8.18 12.56
C LEU A 34 -1.48 -7.78 13.66
N ALA A 35 -1.49 -8.45 14.81
CA ALA A 35 -0.58 -8.13 15.90
C ALA A 35 0.88 -8.42 15.49
N TYR A 36 1.83 -7.61 15.98
CA TYR A 36 3.23 -7.71 15.55
C TYR A 36 3.86 -9.05 15.91
N ASP A 37 3.50 -9.62 17.06
CA ASP A 37 3.93 -10.93 17.53
C ASP A 37 3.43 -12.07 16.63
N GLU A 38 2.26 -11.92 16.01
CA GLU A 38 1.66 -12.89 15.09
C GLU A 38 2.26 -12.85 13.67
N LEU A 39 3.01 -11.80 13.32
CA LEU A 39 3.68 -11.76 12.02
C LEU A 39 4.71 -12.90 11.90
N ARG A 40 4.94 -13.37 10.69
CA ARG A 40 6.02 -14.31 10.38
C ARG A 40 7.39 -13.67 10.66
N ALA A 41 8.36 -14.48 11.09
CA ALA A 41 9.71 -14.01 11.37
C ALA A 41 10.36 -13.36 10.14
N GLU A 42 10.22 -14.00 8.96
CA GLU A 42 10.78 -13.49 7.71
C GLU A 42 10.20 -12.13 7.32
N LEU A 43 8.90 -11.93 7.61
CA LEU A 43 8.28 -10.64 7.43
C LEU A 43 8.87 -9.62 8.40
N LYS A 44 8.92 -9.91 9.72
CA LYS A 44 9.50 -8.99 10.72
C LYS A 44 10.91 -8.56 10.34
N ASP A 45 11.75 -9.49 9.92
CA ASP A 45 13.15 -9.24 9.56
C ASP A 45 13.30 -8.38 8.29
N SER A 46 12.32 -8.44 7.39
CA SER A 46 12.28 -7.62 6.17
C SER A 46 11.81 -6.18 6.40
N LEU A 47 11.13 -5.90 7.52
CA LEU A 47 10.53 -4.60 7.79
C LEU A 47 11.51 -3.65 8.49
N THR A 48 11.46 -2.38 8.10
CA THR A 48 12.12 -1.29 8.83
C THR A 48 11.26 -0.85 10.01
N GLU A 49 9.94 -0.75 9.81
CA GLU A 49 8.98 -0.56 10.87
C GLU A 49 7.61 -1.13 10.46
N TYR A 50 6.86 -1.62 11.45
CA TYR A 50 5.48 -2.04 11.31
C TYR A 50 4.58 -1.13 12.16
N TYR A 51 3.57 -0.54 11.53
CA TYR A 51 2.55 0.25 12.22
C TYR A 51 1.26 -0.58 12.25
N ARG A 52 0.86 -1.03 13.44
CA ARG A 52 -0.44 -1.71 13.61
C ARG A 52 -1.56 -0.69 13.72
N VAL A 53 -2.60 -0.84 12.91
CA VAL A 53 -3.88 -0.15 13.07
C VAL A 53 -4.91 -1.11 13.68
N ASP A 54 -6.01 -0.60 14.21
CA ASP A 54 -7.08 -1.46 14.75
C ASP A 54 -8.05 -1.90 13.65
N ASN A 55 -8.22 -1.08 12.61
CA ASN A 55 -9.04 -1.40 11.46
C ASN A 55 -8.44 -0.77 10.20
N MET A 56 -8.02 -1.60 9.24
CA MET A 56 -7.48 -1.10 7.96
C MET A 56 -8.56 -0.48 7.04
N GLU A 57 -9.84 -0.79 7.23
CA GLU A 57 -10.94 -0.13 6.52
C GLU A 57 -11.18 1.31 7.04
N ASP A 58 -10.73 1.63 8.25
CA ASP A 58 -10.77 3.00 8.79
C ASP A 58 -9.66 3.83 8.15
N TYR A 59 -10.03 4.56 7.10
CA TYR A 59 -9.11 5.43 6.37
C TYR A 59 -8.39 6.45 7.26
N SER A 60 -9.01 6.91 8.35
CA SER A 60 -8.37 7.88 9.24
C SER A 60 -7.16 7.27 9.96
N GLN A 61 -7.20 5.98 10.27
CA GLN A 61 -6.07 5.26 10.87
C GLN A 61 -4.96 5.05 9.83
N MET A 62 -5.33 4.67 8.61
CA MET A 62 -4.40 4.50 7.50
C MET A 62 -3.65 5.81 7.18
N GLN A 63 -4.38 6.92 7.13
CA GLN A 63 -3.80 8.25 6.91
C GLN A 63 -2.86 8.66 8.06
N LYS A 64 -3.23 8.40 9.31
CA LYS A 64 -2.37 8.66 10.48
C LYS A 64 -1.07 7.85 10.43
N ALA A 65 -1.14 6.57 10.04
CA ALA A 65 0.04 5.72 9.90
C ALA A 65 0.99 6.24 8.82
N CYS A 66 0.49 6.63 7.65
CA CYS A 66 1.30 7.28 6.61
C CYS A 66 1.87 8.64 7.09
N GLY A 67 1.10 9.42 7.85
CA GLY A 67 1.56 10.67 8.46
C GLY A 67 2.72 10.45 9.44
N TYR A 68 2.60 9.45 10.31
CA TYR A 68 3.66 9.04 11.23
C TYR A 68 4.94 8.64 10.49
N PHE A 69 4.83 7.81 9.45
CA PHE A 69 5.98 7.44 8.63
C PHE A 69 6.60 8.63 7.91
N THR A 70 5.79 9.56 7.42
CA THR A 70 6.28 10.79 6.79
C THR A 70 7.08 11.64 7.77
N TYR A 71 6.57 11.78 9.01
CA TYR A 71 7.26 12.51 10.07
C TYR A 71 8.60 11.86 10.44
N LYS A 72 8.63 10.53 10.57
CA LYS A 72 9.80 9.80 11.08
C LYS A 72 10.88 9.52 10.03
N TYR A 73 10.47 9.13 8.82
CA TYR A 73 11.38 8.69 7.75
C TYR A 73 11.48 9.68 6.58
N GLY A 74 10.68 10.74 6.59
CA GLY A 74 10.57 11.70 5.50
C GLY A 74 9.63 11.22 4.40
N LYS A 75 9.79 11.82 3.20
CA LYS A 75 8.88 11.62 2.08
C LYS A 75 8.66 10.14 1.74
N ILE A 76 7.40 9.78 1.51
CA ILE A 76 7.01 8.45 1.01
C ILE A 76 7.20 8.43 -0.52
N ASP A 77 7.88 7.40 -1.02
CA ASP A 77 8.16 7.27 -2.45
C ASP A 77 7.17 6.35 -3.17
N ARG A 78 6.64 5.33 -2.48
CA ARG A 78 5.69 4.32 -3.00
C ARG A 78 4.74 3.84 -1.91
N ILE A 79 3.52 3.49 -2.29
CA ILE A 79 2.48 2.88 -1.45
C ILE A 79 1.81 1.80 -2.27
N GLU A 80 1.85 0.54 -1.81
CA GLU A 80 1.25 -0.60 -2.50
C GLU A 80 0.73 -1.66 -1.52
N SER A 81 -0.42 -2.26 -1.83
CA SER A 81 -0.93 -3.46 -1.16
C SER A 81 -0.72 -4.75 -1.98
N ASN A 82 -0.60 -4.61 -3.31
CA ASN A 82 -0.71 -5.69 -4.30
C ASN A 82 -2.01 -6.51 -4.20
N ASN A 83 -3.05 -5.96 -3.58
CA ASN A 83 -4.32 -6.63 -3.35
C ASN A 83 -5.47 -5.77 -3.88
N GLU A 84 -6.31 -6.34 -4.75
CA GLU A 84 -7.44 -5.63 -5.36
C GLU A 84 -8.39 -5.03 -4.31
N TYR A 85 -8.57 -5.70 -3.18
CA TYR A 85 -9.41 -5.22 -2.09
C TYR A 85 -8.96 -3.86 -1.54
N TRP A 86 -7.64 -3.61 -1.51
CA TRP A 86 -7.05 -2.37 -1.00
C TRP A 86 -6.72 -1.35 -2.10
N LEU A 87 -7.03 -1.63 -3.36
CA LEU A 87 -6.62 -0.81 -4.51
C LEU A 87 -7.12 0.64 -4.40
N GLU A 88 -8.35 0.85 -3.93
CA GLU A 88 -8.91 2.19 -3.71
C GLU A 88 -8.22 2.92 -2.55
N THR A 89 -7.94 2.20 -1.45
CA THR A 89 -7.19 2.73 -0.30
C THR A 89 -5.79 3.15 -0.71
N ASP A 90 -5.08 2.30 -1.45
CA ASP A 90 -3.75 2.60 -2.01
C ASP A 90 -3.80 3.89 -2.83
N ALA A 91 -4.73 3.99 -3.77
CA ALA A 91 -4.83 5.13 -4.68
C ALA A 91 -5.22 6.44 -3.99
N ARG A 92 -6.06 6.35 -2.95
CA ARG A 92 -6.42 7.50 -2.12
C ARG A 92 -5.22 7.96 -1.28
N LEU A 93 -4.49 7.05 -0.64
CA LEU A 93 -3.24 7.38 0.07
C LEU A 93 -2.19 7.96 -0.89
N ARG A 94 -2.03 7.41 -2.10
CA ARG A 94 -1.11 7.97 -3.10
C ARG A 94 -1.50 9.40 -3.49
N LYS A 95 -2.81 9.69 -3.63
CA LYS A 95 -3.29 11.04 -3.90
C LYS A 95 -2.98 11.99 -2.73
N ASP A 96 -3.36 11.62 -1.51
CA ASP A 96 -3.23 12.47 -0.31
C ASP A 96 -1.76 12.77 0.04
N PHE A 97 -0.86 11.80 -0.10
CA PHE A 97 0.57 11.96 0.18
C PHE A 97 1.40 12.35 -1.06
N ASN A 98 0.74 12.65 -2.19
CA ASN A 98 1.36 13.01 -3.46
C ASN A 98 2.46 12.02 -3.91
N VAL A 99 2.13 10.73 -3.85
CA VAL A 99 2.97 9.61 -4.27
C VAL A 99 2.64 9.24 -5.72
N LYS A 100 3.65 8.85 -6.49
CA LYS A 100 3.46 8.40 -7.88
C LYS A 100 2.75 7.05 -7.92
N GLY A 101 1.83 6.87 -8.87
CA GLY A 101 1.07 5.63 -9.10
C GLY A 101 -0.35 5.93 -9.53
N LEU A 102 -1.17 4.89 -9.67
CA LEU A 102 -2.59 5.01 -9.98
C LEU A 102 -3.30 5.80 -8.87
N LYS A 103 -4.01 6.87 -9.23
CA LYS A 103 -4.78 7.68 -8.29
C LYS A 103 -6.26 7.32 -8.34
N ILE A 104 -6.99 7.69 -7.29
CA ILE A 104 -8.41 7.32 -7.16
C ILE A 104 -9.26 7.83 -8.34
N ASP A 105 -8.89 8.99 -8.89
CA ASP A 105 -9.57 9.59 -10.05
C ASP A 105 -9.42 8.73 -11.32
N ASP A 106 -8.35 7.93 -11.43
CA ASP A 106 -8.10 7.01 -12.54
C ASP A 106 -8.86 5.68 -12.36
N ILE A 107 -9.12 5.25 -11.13
CA ILE A 107 -9.78 3.97 -10.81
C ILE A 107 -11.24 3.97 -11.24
N GLU A 108 -11.96 5.09 -11.06
CA GLU A 108 -13.39 5.17 -11.42
C GLU A 108 -13.64 4.91 -12.92
N ALA A 109 -12.66 5.18 -13.78
CA ALA A 109 -12.73 4.90 -15.21
C ALA A 109 -12.47 3.42 -15.54
N MET A 110 -11.65 2.72 -14.73
CA MET A 110 -11.23 1.34 -14.95
C MET A 110 -12.18 0.31 -14.31
N LYS A 111 -12.88 0.66 -13.22
CA LYS A 111 -13.74 -0.26 -12.46
C LYS A 111 -15.00 -0.73 -13.22
N TYR A 112 -15.53 0.08 -14.13
CA TYR A 112 -16.76 -0.25 -14.86
C TYR A 112 -16.48 -0.72 -16.28
N LYS A 113 -16.86 -1.97 -16.60
CA LYS A 113 -16.77 -2.53 -17.97
C LYS A 113 -17.45 -1.65 -19.03
N SER A 114 -18.52 -0.93 -18.66
CA SER A 114 -19.19 0.04 -19.53
C SER A 114 -18.28 1.23 -19.88
N LYS A 115 -17.64 1.84 -18.86
CA LYS A 115 -16.68 2.94 -19.06
C LYS A 115 -15.40 2.49 -19.77
N MET A 116 -14.91 1.29 -19.49
CA MET A 116 -13.76 0.73 -20.21
C MET A 116 -14.03 0.60 -21.72
N LYS A 117 -15.25 0.17 -22.11
CA LYS A 117 -15.63 0.13 -23.53
C LYS A 117 -15.61 1.51 -24.17
N GLU A 118 -16.09 2.55 -23.48
CA GLU A 118 -16.07 3.92 -24.02
C GLU A 118 -14.65 4.45 -24.26
N VAL A 119 -13.70 4.12 -23.39
CA VAL A 119 -12.27 4.48 -23.56
C VAL A 119 -11.65 3.69 -24.72
N LEU A 120 -11.93 2.39 -24.82
CA LEU A 120 -11.39 1.51 -25.88
C LEU A 120 -11.97 1.83 -27.27
N ILE A 121 -13.24 2.24 -27.36
CA ILE A 121 -13.92 2.54 -28.63
C ILE A 121 -13.47 3.89 -29.23
N LYS A 122 -13.01 4.84 -28.42
CA LYS A 122 -12.53 6.16 -28.88
C LYS A 122 -11.11 6.15 -29.50
N GLN A 123 -10.46 4.98 -29.60
CA GLN A 123 -9.12 4.84 -30.19
C GLN A 123 -9.12 4.27 -31.62
N VAL A 124 -10.25 4.30 -32.32
CA VAL A 124 -10.37 3.91 -33.75
C VAL A 124 -10.90 5.07 -34.58
#